data_AF-A0A3R8UTQ1-F1
#
_entry.id   AF-A0A3R8UTQ1-F1
#
_cell.length_a   1.000
_cell.length_b   1.000
_cell.length_c   1.000
_cell.angle_alpha   90.00
_cell.angle_beta   90.00
_cell.angle_gamma   90.00
#
_symmetry.space_group_name_H-M   'P 1'
#
loop_
_entity.id
_entity.type
_entity.pdbx_description
1 polymer ?
#
loop_
_entity_poly.entity_id
_entity_poly.type
_entity_poly.pdbx_seq_one_letter_code
_entity_poly.pdbx_strand_id
1 'polypeptide(L)'
;MAVDAATERASQQLREDAAVQVTTVAGGPWSRPIALQSPLPVQLQLRDAQALFNLRNLVRNGRPDAHAQAVLERVCAQQGVAPAACAQVRDFVLARIGGGGPLPRDVHGVLALAVPEGDPGQMQALAQVVTLLPRDTLLNANTSTAALLATELPDTDLSRLQALLGERDAGRYFLNRGDIEFRLKVPQAQMVETQVGIHSEWFLADGSVQADTVSVPFQALIWREHRDLGVRVQRMWTRIGT
;
A
#
# COMPACT_ATOMS: atom_id res chain seq x y z
N MET A 1 -19.30 -11.65 -12.62
CA MET A 1 -18.69 -12.65 -13.53
C MET A 1 -17.32 -12.23 -14.04
N ALA A 2 -17.16 -11.13 -14.80
CA ALA A 2 -15.85 -10.73 -15.33
C ALA A 2 -14.83 -10.33 -14.28
N VAL A 3 -15.24 -9.43 -13.39
CA VAL A 3 -14.42 -9.00 -12.25
C VAL A 3 -14.07 -10.20 -11.35
N ASP A 4 -15.01 -11.13 -11.14
CA ASP A 4 -14.77 -12.34 -10.34
C ASP A 4 -13.72 -13.24 -10.97
N ALA A 5 -13.80 -13.50 -12.28
CA ALA A 5 -12.80 -14.30 -12.99
C ALA A 5 -11.41 -13.65 -12.94
N ALA A 6 -11.32 -12.33 -13.16
CA ALA A 6 -10.05 -11.60 -13.10
C ALA A 6 -9.44 -11.60 -11.70
N THR A 7 -10.25 -11.40 -10.66
CA THR A 7 -9.78 -11.40 -9.26
C THR A 7 -9.44 -12.80 -8.74
N GLU A 8 -10.10 -13.86 -9.22
CA GLU A 8 -9.66 -15.23 -8.94
C GLU A 8 -8.34 -15.55 -9.65
N ARG A 9 -8.16 -15.14 -10.91
CA ARG A 9 -6.87 -15.28 -11.60
C ARG A 9 -5.75 -14.54 -10.86
N ALA A 10 -6.02 -13.34 -10.36
CA ALA A 10 -5.10 -12.57 -9.53
C ALA A 10 -4.77 -13.31 -8.23
N SER A 11 -5.77 -13.91 -7.59
CA SER A 11 -5.57 -14.72 -6.39
C SER A 11 -4.68 -15.94 -6.66
N GLN A 12 -4.90 -16.60 -7.80
CA GLN A 12 -4.06 -17.70 -8.27
C GLN A 12 -2.61 -17.24 -8.56
N GLN A 13 -2.44 -16.07 -9.19
CA GLN A 13 -1.11 -15.48 -9.45
C GLN A 13 -0.34 -15.22 -8.16
N LEU A 14 -1.03 -14.76 -7.10
CA LEU A 14 -0.42 -14.55 -5.78
C LEU A 14 -0.02 -15.86 -5.08
N ARG A 15 -0.77 -16.95 -5.29
CA ARG A 15 -0.40 -18.29 -4.80
C ARG A 15 0.83 -18.82 -5.54
N GLU A 16 0.87 -18.65 -6.86
CA GLU A 16 2.01 -19.03 -7.71
C GLU A 16 3.28 -18.27 -7.33
N ASP A 17 3.18 -16.95 -7.14
CA ASP A 17 4.30 -16.11 -6.69
C ASP A 17 4.86 -16.56 -5.34
N ALA A 18 3.98 -16.80 -4.37
CA ALA A 18 4.37 -17.20 -3.02
C ALA A 18 4.97 -18.62 -2.94
N ALA A 19 4.71 -19.48 -3.94
CA ALA A 19 5.37 -20.78 -4.05
C ALA A 19 6.82 -20.66 -4.54
N VAL A 20 7.20 -19.53 -5.16
CA VAL A 20 8.53 -19.31 -5.73
C VAL A 20 9.36 -18.38 -4.85
N GLN A 21 8.76 -17.37 -4.24
CA GLN A 21 9.45 -16.37 -3.43
C GLN A 21 8.62 -15.92 -2.23
N VAL A 22 9.29 -15.70 -1.09
CA VAL A 22 8.65 -15.19 0.14
C VAL A 22 8.69 -13.65 0.18
N THR A 23 9.67 -13.05 -0.47
CA THR A 23 9.83 -11.59 -0.54
C THR A 23 9.01 -11.03 -1.70
N THR A 24 8.28 -9.93 -1.45
CA THR A 24 7.57 -9.22 -2.51
C THR A 24 8.48 -8.15 -3.09
N VAL A 25 8.86 -8.28 -4.36
CA VAL A 25 9.76 -7.33 -5.05
C VAL A 25 9.07 -6.69 -6.26
N ALA A 26 9.48 -5.48 -6.62
CA ALA A 26 8.98 -4.80 -7.82
C ALA A 26 9.28 -5.63 -9.08
N GLY A 27 8.30 -5.78 -9.98
CA GLY A 27 8.48 -6.57 -11.21
C GLY A 27 8.46 -8.10 -11.02
N GLY A 28 8.17 -8.59 -9.80
CA GLY A 28 8.02 -10.01 -9.52
C GLY A 28 6.86 -10.66 -10.30
N PRO A 29 6.76 -12.01 -10.35
CA PRO A 29 5.67 -12.72 -11.03
C PRO A 29 4.28 -12.25 -10.61
N TRP A 30 4.08 -11.86 -9.35
CA TRP A 30 2.83 -11.29 -8.85
C TRP A 30 2.37 -10.03 -9.59
N SER A 31 3.29 -9.24 -10.17
CA SER A 31 2.99 -7.95 -10.79
C SER A 31 2.79 -8.05 -12.30
N ARG A 32 2.56 -9.24 -12.87
CA ARG A 32 2.26 -9.38 -14.29
C ARG A 32 0.82 -8.92 -14.59
N PRO A 33 0.59 -8.16 -15.69
CA PRO A 33 -0.76 -7.81 -16.11
C PRO A 33 -1.60 -9.05 -16.39
N ILE A 34 -2.87 -9.02 -15.98
CA ILE A 34 -3.86 -10.05 -16.24
C ILE A 34 -4.87 -9.50 -17.25
N ALA A 35 -5.04 -10.20 -18.36
CA ALA A 35 -6.06 -9.92 -19.36
C ALA A 35 -6.84 -11.20 -19.64
N LEU A 36 -8.16 -11.14 -19.53
CA LEU A 36 -9.06 -12.26 -19.75
C LEU A 36 -10.24 -11.84 -20.61
N GLN A 37 -10.89 -12.84 -21.22
CA GLN A 37 -12.18 -12.70 -21.85
C GLN A 37 -13.20 -13.53 -21.06
N SER A 38 -14.01 -12.92 -20.18
CA SER A 38 -15.06 -13.68 -19.47
C SER A 38 -16.05 -12.79 -18.74
N PRO A 39 -17.38 -12.86 -18.98
CA PRO A 39 -17.98 -12.92 -20.32
C PRO A 39 -17.56 -11.73 -21.22
N LEU A 40 -17.02 -10.67 -20.60
CA LEU A 40 -16.54 -9.46 -21.24
C LEU A 40 -15.00 -9.39 -21.17
N PRO A 41 -14.33 -8.62 -22.05
CA PRO A 41 -12.92 -8.33 -21.89
C PRO A 41 -12.67 -7.63 -20.55
N VAL A 42 -11.71 -8.14 -19.78
CA VAL A 42 -11.34 -7.58 -18.49
C VAL A 42 -9.82 -7.56 -18.36
N GLN A 43 -9.30 -6.44 -17.88
CA GLN A 43 -7.88 -6.27 -17.58
C GLN A 43 -7.71 -5.88 -16.11
N LEU A 44 -6.64 -6.35 -15.50
CA LEU A 44 -6.31 -6.10 -14.12
C LEU A 44 -4.80 -6.11 -13.93
N GLN A 45 -4.32 -5.21 -13.08
CA GLN A 45 -2.95 -5.15 -12.60
C GLN A 45 -2.97 -5.20 -11.08
N LEU A 46 -2.09 -6.03 -10.51
CA LEU A 46 -1.84 -5.99 -9.07
C LEU A 46 -0.86 -4.85 -8.76
N ARG A 47 -1.19 -4.07 -7.74
CA ARG A 47 -0.30 -3.16 -7.01
C ARG A 47 -0.11 -3.69 -5.60
N ASP A 48 1.10 -3.53 -5.09
CA ASP A 48 1.40 -3.79 -3.69
C ASP A 48 0.77 -2.69 -2.82
N ALA A 49 -0.20 -3.04 -1.98
CA ALA A 49 -0.84 -2.07 -1.10
C ALA A 49 0.09 -1.65 0.04
N GLN A 50 1.06 -2.50 0.41
CA GLN A 50 2.11 -2.19 1.37
C GLN A 50 3.28 -1.42 0.75
N ALA A 51 3.21 -1.04 -0.53
CA ALA A 51 4.08 -0.02 -1.10
C ALA A 51 3.61 1.43 -0.78
N LEU A 52 2.42 1.56 -0.19
CA LEU A 52 1.76 2.83 0.17
C LEU A 52 1.76 3.04 1.69
N PHE A 53 1.61 4.29 2.13
CA PHE A 53 1.48 4.58 3.55
C PHE A 53 0.10 4.13 4.07
N ASN A 54 0.08 3.16 4.97
CA ASN A 54 -1.15 2.65 5.55
C ASN A 54 -1.62 3.57 6.69
N LEU A 55 -2.75 4.27 6.50
CA LEU A 55 -3.32 5.16 7.52
C LEU A 55 -3.61 4.45 8.85
N ARG A 56 -3.80 3.13 8.84
CA ARG A 56 -3.98 2.36 10.08
C ARG A 56 -2.74 2.37 10.98
N ASN A 57 -1.56 2.59 10.40
CA ASN A 57 -0.29 2.68 11.13
C ASN A 57 -0.18 3.92 12.03
N LEU A 58 -1.13 4.87 11.93
CA LEU A 58 -1.26 5.99 12.88
C LEU A 58 -1.52 5.52 14.32
N VAL A 59 -1.93 4.27 14.50
CA VAL A 59 -2.09 3.63 15.81
C VAL A 59 -1.23 2.38 15.88
N ARG A 60 -0.34 2.31 16.86
CA ARG A 60 0.48 1.12 17.18
C ARG A 60 0.20 0.69 18.61
N ASN A 61 -0.03 -0.60 18.83
CA ASN A 61 -0.36 -1.15 20.15
C ASN A 61 -1.53 -0.44 20.85
N GLY A 62 -2.54 -0.02 20.07
CA GLY A 62 -3.72 0.69 20.58
C GLY A 62 -3.48 2.15 20.99
N ARG A 63 -2.29 2.72 20.72
CA ARG A 63 -1.96 4.11 21.01
C ARG A 63 -1.57 4.87 19.75
N PRO A 64 -1.83 6.20 19.67
CA PRO A 64 -1.31 7.02 18.58
C PRO A 64 0.21 6.87 18.47
N ASP A 65 0.68 6.66 17.24
CA ASP A 65 2.09 6.50 16.91
C ASP A 65 2.64 7.85 16.42
N ALA A 66 3.63 8.40 17.12
CA ALA A 66 4.17 9.73 16.81
C ALA A 66 4.99 9.75 15.52
N HIS A 67 5.73 8.68 15.25
CA HIS A 67 6.54 8.54 14.03
C HIS A 67 5.63 8.47 12.80
N ALA A 68 4.60 7.63 12.82
CA ALA A 68 3.62 7.50 11.73
C ALA A 68 2.85 8.79 11.46
N GLN A 69 2.52 9.56 12.51
CA GLN A 69 1.91 10.89 12.34
C GLN A 69 2.86 11.85 11.61
N ALA A 70 4.14 11.89 12.01
CA ALA A 70 5.14 12.72 11.34
C ALA A 70 5.38 12.27 9.88
N VAL A 71 5.33 10.96 9.61
CA VAL A 71 5.39 10.40 8.24
C VAL A 71 4.20 10.89 7.41
N LEU A 72 2.97 10.79 7.94
CA LEU A 72 1.77 11.27 7.25
C LEU A 72 1.86 12.77 6.91
N GLU A 73 2.30 13.60 7.86
CA GLU A 73 2.46 15.05 7.65
C GLU A 73 3.43 15.35 6.50
N ARG A 74 4.56 14.64 6.44
CA ARG A 74 5.52 14.76 5.34
C ARG A 74 4.95 14.25 4.01
N VAL A 75 4.22 13.14 4.00
CA VAL A 75 3.54 12.61 2.80
C VAL A 75 2.53 13.64 2.27
N CYS A 76 1.69 14.20 3.13
CA CYS A 76 0.73 15.25 2.77
C CYS A 76 1.45 16.46 2.14
N ALA A 77 2.51 16.96 2.78
CA ALA A 77 3.28 18.10 2.30
C ALA A 77 3.88 17.84 0.90
N GLN A 78 4.41 16.63 0.65
CA GLN A 78 4.93 16.23 -0.65
C GLN A 78 3.86 16.20 -1.75
N GLN A 79 2.61 15.89 -1.40
CA GLN A 79 1.48 15.91 -2.33
C GLN A 79 0.79 17.29 -2.42
N GLY A 80 1.33 18.32 -1.75
CA GLY A 80 0.74 19.66 -1.72
C GLY A 80 -0.56 19.77 -0.92
N VAL A 81 -0.88 18.78 -0.08
CA VAL A 81 -2.06 18.80 0.78
C VAL A 81 -1.87 19.81 1.91
N ALA A 82 -2.85 20.70 2.11
CA ALA A 82 -2.80 21.69 3.16
C ALA A 82 -2.68 21.03 4.57
N PRO A 83 -1.89 21.60 5.50
CA PRO A 83 -1.73 21.03 6.85
C PRO A 83 -3.05 20.78 7.58
N ALA A 84 -4.02 21.68 7.42
CA ALA A 84 -5.36 21.53 8.02
C ALA A 84 -6.12 20.32 7.46
N ALA A 85 -6.07 20.08 6.14
CA ALA A 85 -6.70 18.91 5.52
C ALA A 85 -5.98 17.62 5.93
N CYS A 86 -4.65 17.63 6.01
CA CYS A 86 -3.89 16.49 6.50
C CYS A 86 -4.23 16.15 7.97
N ALA A 87 -4.35 17.15 8.83
CA ALA A 87 -4.77 16.98 10.22
C ALA A 87 -6.19 16.39 10.31
N GLN A 88 -7.13 16.83 9.47
CA GLN A 88 -8.47 16.24 9.40
C GLN A 88 -8.44 14.74 9.07
N VAL A 89 -7.62 14.32 8.09
CA VAL A 89 -7.43 12.90 7.76
C VAL A 89 -6.87 12.12 8.96
N ARG A 90 -5.81 12.63 9.59
CA ARG A 90 -5.19 12.02 10.77
C ARG A 90 -6.20 11.85 11.91
N ASP A 91 -6.88 12.94 12.28
CA ASP A 91 -7.78 13.00 13.42
C ASP A 91 -9.01 12.11 13.19
N PHE A 92 -9.53 12.07 11.95
CA PHE A 92 -10.61 11.17 11.55
C PHE A 92 -10.27 9.70 11.79
N VAL A 93 -9.06 9.28 11.41
CA VAL A 93 -8.59 7.89 11.54
C VAL A 93 -8.34 7.57 13.02
N LEU A 94 -7.65 8.44 13.75
CA LEU A 94 -7.39 8.27 15.18
C LEU A 94 -8.68 8.15 15.99
N ALA A 95 -9.66 9.02 15.74
CA ALA A 95 -10.94 9.00 16.42
C ALA A 95 -11.73 7.70 16.19
N ARG A 96 -11.70 7.15 14.97
CA ARG A 96 -12.41 5.90 14.65
C ARG A 96 -11.73 4.67 15.25
N ILE A 97 -10.41 4.59 15.16
CA ILE A 97 -9.67 3.46 15.74
C ILE A 97 -9.78 3.51 17.27
N GLY A 98 -9.58 4.67 17.89
CA GLY A 98 -9.66 4.83 19.35
C GLY A 98 -11.08 4.71 19.91
N GLY A 99 -12.09 5.16 19.16
CA GLY A 99 -13.50 5.10 19.56
C GLY A 99 -14.22 3.79 19.21
N GLY A 100 -13.54 2.84 18.55
CA GLY A 100 -14.15 1.58 18.10
C GLY A 100 -15.20 1.73 17.00
N GLY A 101 -15.19 2.86 16.28
CA GLY A 101 -16.09 3.11 15.16
C GLY A 101 -15.67 2.36 13.89
N PRO A 102 -16.60 2.04 12.98
CA PRO A 102 -16.24 1.40 11.73
C PRO A 102 -15.36 2.32 10.88
N LEU A 103 -14.24 1.78 10.39
CA LEU A 103 -13.42 2.45 9.39
C LEU A 103 -14.05 2.30 8.00
N PRO A 104 -13.89 3.29 7.11
CA PRO A 104 -14.16 3.10 5.69
C PRO A 104 -13.40 1.89 5.12
N ARG A 105 -13.91 1.32 4.03
CA ARG A 105 -13.31 0.12 3.39
C ARG A 105 -12.01 0.43 2.66
N ASP A 106 -11.86 1.66 2.18
CA ASP A 106 -10.75 2.13 1.37
C ASP A 106 -10.36 3.57 1.75
N VAL A 107 -9.27 4.05 1.17
CA VAL A 107 -8.76 5.40 1.44
C VAL A 107 -9.66 6.50 0.87
N HIS A 108 -10.33 6.25 -0.26
CA HIS A 108 -11.26 7.23 -0.85
C HIS A 108 -12.42 7.54 0.10
N GLY A 109 -12.96 6.54 0.79
CA GLY A 109 -13.97 6.73 1.82
C GLY A 109 -13.45 7.47 3.05
N VAL A 110 -12.17 7.32 3.41
CA VAL A 110 -11.55 8.16 4.45
C VAL A 110 -11.51 9.61 3.99
N LEU A 111 -10.94 9.88 2.82
CA LEU A 111 -10.75 11.26 2.34
C LEU A 111 -12.09 11.98 2.15
N ALA A 112 -13.09 11.31 1.56
CA ALA A 112 -14.42 11.88 1.34
C ALA A 112 -15.16 12.25 2.64
N LEU A 113 -14.94 11.49 3.72
CA LEU A 113 -15.60 11.75 5.00
C LEU A 113 -14.78 12.66 5.92
N ALA A 114 -13.46 12.61 5.83
CA ALA A 114 -12.56 13.42 6.65
C ALA A 114 -12.44 14.86 6.13
N VAL A 115 -12.43 15.03 4.81
CA VAL A 115 -12.19 16.32 4.14
C VAL A 115 -13.22 16.52 3.01
N PRO A 116 -14.52 16.62 3.30
CA PRO A 116 -15.58 16.67 2.29
C PRO A 116 -15.48 17.88 1.35
N GLU A 117 -14.92 18.99 1.85
CA GLU A 117 -14.69 20.23 1.08
C GLU A 117 -13.23 20.37 0.61
N GLY A 118 -12.46 19.27 0.64
CA GLY A 118 -11.06 19.26 0.23
C GLY A 118 -10.89 19.50 -1.26
N ASP A 119 -9.76 20.09 -1.65
CA ASP A 119 -9.40 20.22 -3.07
C ASP A 119 -9.34 18.83 -3.73
N PRO A 120 -10.13 18.55 -4.79
CA PRO A 120 -10.16 17.24 -5.42
C PRO A 120 -8.81 16.78 -5.98
N GLY A 121 -7.99 17.71 -6.46
CA GLY A 121 -6.65 17.43 -6.96
C GLY A 121 -5.71 16.96 -5.85
N GLN A 122 -5.72 17.66 -4.72
CA GLN A 122 -4.96 17.28 -3.52
C GLN A 122 -5.41 15.93 -2.96
N MET A 123 -6.72 15.67 -2.87
CA MET A 123 -7.22 14.39 -2.36
C MET A 123 -6.89 13.24 -3.31
N GLN A 124 -6.95 13.48 -4.62
CA GLN A 124 -6.54 12.50 -5.62
C GLN A 124 -5.03 12.22 -5.56
N ALA A 125 -4.20 13.25 -5.38
CA ALA A 125 -2.75 13.08 -5.22
C ALA A 125 -2.43 12.29 -3.94
N LEU A 126 -3.08 12.60 -2.83
CA LEU A 126 -2.91 11.87 -1.57
C LEU A 126 -3.33 10.40 -1.72
N ALA A 127 -4.47 10.13 -2.35
CA ALA A 127 -4.97 8.77 -2.59
C ALA A 127 -4.02 7.87 -3.43
N GLN A 128 -3.05 8.45 -4.14
CA GLN A 128 -2.04 7.69 -4.90
C GLN A 128 -0.90 7.16 -4.02
N VAL A 129 -0.68 7.76 -2.84
CA VAL A 129 0.47 7.46 -1.97
C VAL A 129 0.08 6.91 -0.59
N VAL A 130 -1.20 6.98 -0.23
CA VAL A 130 -1.75 6.39 1.02
C VAL A 130 -2.73 5.26 0.73
N THR A 131 -2.93 4.39 1.71
CA THR A 131 -3.94 3.33 1.70
C THR A 131 -4.59 3.20 3.08
N LEU A 132 -5.65 2.40 3.17
CA LEU A 132 -6.21 1.97 4.44
C LEU A 132 -6.36 0.44 4.41
N LEU A 133 -5.60 -0.25 5.25
CA LEU A 133 -5.67 -1.70 5.39
C LEU A 133 -6.39 -2.12 6.69
N PRO A 134 -6.96 -3.33 6.76
CA PRO A 134 -7.62 -3.83 7.96
C PRO A 134 -6.70 -4.06 9.17
N ARG A 135 -5.37 -4.10 8.96
CA ARG A 135 -4.34 -4.27 10.00
C ARG A 135 -3.25 -3.23 9.82
N ASP A 136 -2.52 -2.96 10.89
CA ASP A 136 -1.22 -2.29 10.80
C ASP A 136 -0.26 -3.17 10.01
N THR A 137 0.59 -2.55 9.18
CA THR A 137 1.44 -3.25 8.24
C THR A 137 2.76 -2.54 8.07
N LEU A 138 3.84 -3.28 7.82
CA LEU A 138 5.10 -2.69 7.40
C LEU A 138 5.01 -2.19 5.94
N LEU A 139 5.59 -1.03 5.68
CA LEU A 139 5.91 -0.52 4.36
C LEU A 139 6.96 -1.44 3.71
N ASN A 140 6.67 -1.98 2.54
CA ASN A 140 7.60 -2.82 1.81
C ASN A 140 8.62 -1.96 1.05
N ALA A 141 9.86 -1.95 1.50
CA ALA A 141 10.95 -1.17 0.90
C ALA A 141 11.32 -1.64 -0.52
N ASN A 142 11.00 -2.88 -0.90
CA ASN A 142 11.30 -3.43 -2.23
C ASN A 142 10.28 -2.99 -3.30
N THR A 143 9.16 -2.39 -2.91
CA THR A 143 8.09 -1.96 -3.82
C THR A 143 7.67 -0.51 -3.60
N SER A 144 7.94 0.09 -2.43
CA SER A 144 7.61 1.48 -2.13
C SER A 144 8.35 2.46 -3.03
N THR A 145 7.76 3.65 -3.20
CA THR A 145 8.46 4.74 -3.90
C THR A 145 9.66 5.23 -3.09
N ALA A 146 10.64 5.80 -3.79
CA ALA A 146 11.80 6.45 -3.18
C ALA A 146 11.39 7.54 -2.19
N ALA A 147 10.44 8.40 -2.59
CA ALA A 147 9.94 9.50 -1.79
C ALA A 147 9.28 9.03 -0.50
N LEU A 148 8.46 7.97 -0.55
CA LEU A 148 7.81 7.44 0.63
C LEU A 148 8.81 6.77 1.59
N LEU A 149 9.76 6.00 1.05
CA LEU A 149 10.79 5.36 1.89
C LEU A 149 11.68 6.41 2.58
N ALA A 150 12.03 7.50 1.89
CA ALA A 150 12.75 8.63 2.49
C ALA A 150 11.95 9.30 3.61
N THR A 151 10.63 9.41 3.44
CA THR A 151 9.74 9.97 4.47
C THR A 151 9.68 9.10 5.72
N GLU A 152 9.73 7.78 5.55
CA GLU A 152 9.75 6.79 6.64
C GLU A 152 11.10 6.75 7.37
N LEU A 153 12.19 7.12 6.70
CA LEU A 153 13.56 7.08 7.22
C LEU A 153 14.22 8.48 7.20
N PRO A 154 13.67 9.48 7.92
CA PRO A 154 13.99 10.90 7.72
C PRO A 154 15.44 11.29 8.05
N ASP A 155 16.07 10.60 9.02
CA ASP A 155 17.45 10.92 9.45
C ASP A 155 18.52 10.17 8.65
N THR A 156 18.14 9.54 7.54
CA THR A 156 19.06 8.81 6.67
C THR A 156 19.73 9.76 5.68
N ASP A 157 21.04 9.55 5.45
CA ASP A 157 21.77 10.26 4.41
C ASP A 157 21.11 10.07 3.03
N LEU A 158 20.67 11.18 2.42
CA LEU A 158 19.90 11.15 1.19
C LEU A 158 20.69 10.56 0.01
N SER A 159 21.97 10.86 -0.10
CA SER A 159 22.83 10.33 -1.17
C SER A 159 22.99 8.82 -1.06
N ARG A 160 23.16 8.31 0.16
CA ARG A 160 23.19 6.87 0.43
C ARG A 160 21.85 6.21 0.12
N LEU A 161 20.75 6.81 0.54
CA LEU A 161 19.41 6.28 0.24
C LEU A 161 19.18 6.21 -1.28
N GLN A 162 19.55 7.26 -2.02
CA GLN A 162 19.44 7.28 -3.49
C GLN A 162 20.32 6.20 -4.15
N ALA A 163 21.57 6.06 -3.73
CA ALA A 163 22.46 5.01 -4.27
C ALA A 163 21.88 3.61 -4.02
N LEU A 164 21.37 3.38 -2.80
CA LEU A 164 20.77 2.12 -2.41
C LEU A 164 19.50 1.79 -3.20
N LEU A 165 18.67 2.80 -3.46
CA LEU A 165 17.48 2.66 -4.29
C LEU A 165 17.84 2.38 -5.75
N GLY A 166 18.92 2.98 -6.27
CA GLY A 166 19.46 2.63 -7.57
C GLY A 166 19.88 1.16 -7.67
N GLU A 167 20.49 0.60 -6.62
CA GLU A 167 20.80 -0.83 -6.55
C GLU A 167 19.53 -1.69 -6.52
N ARG A 168 18.53 -1.31 -5.70
CA ARG A 168 17.23 -1.99 -5.62
C ARG A 168 16.54 -2.03 -6.98
N ASP A 169 16.47 -0.90 -7.67
CA ASP A 169 15.80 -0.78 -8.96
C ASP A 169 16.57 -1.51 -10.08
N ALA A 170 17.87 -1.75 -9.88
CA ALA A 170 18.70 -2.63 -10.70
C ALA A 170 18.58 -4.13 -10.32
N GLY A 171 17.65 -4.50 -9.44
CA GLY A 171 17.36 -5.88 -9.05
C GLY A 171 18.10 -6.37 -7.79
N ARG A 172 18.87 -5.52 -7.11
CA ARG A 172 19.53 -5.86 -5.83
C ARG A 172 18.63 -5.51 -4.64
N TYR A 173 17.52 -6.23 -4.55
CA TYR A 173 16.49 -6.05 -3.53
C TYR A 173 17.02 -6.28 -2.11
N PHE A 174 16.32 -5.69 -1.13
CA PHE A 174 16.58 -5.88 0.28
C PHE A 174 16.22 -7.30 0.71
N LEU A 175 17.12 -7.92 1.48
CA LEU A 175 16.99 -9.31 1.91
C LEU A 175 16.21 -9.47 3.22
N ASN A 176 16.24 -8.46 4.09
CA ASN A 176 15.51 -8.38 5.35
C ASN A 176 15.67 -6.97 5.94
N ARG A 177 15.07 -6.73 7.11
CA ARG A 177 15.17 -5.44 7.80
C ARG A 177 16.59 -5.11 8.29
N GLY A 178 17.38 -6.12 8.65
CA GLY A 178 18.79 -5.95 9.03
C GLY A 178 19.68 -5.54 7.85
N ASP A 179 19.36 -5.99 6.62
CA ASP A 179 20.03 -5.55 5.40
C ASP A 179 19.80 -4.04 5.16
N ILE A 180 18.56 -3.56 5.37
CA ILE A 180 18.22 -2.14 5.29
C ILE A 180 19.01 -1.35 6.34
N GLU A 181 18.96 -1.78 7.60
CA GLU A 181 19.71 -1.18 8.71
C GLU A 181 21.20 -1.05 8.39
N PHE A 182 21.82 -2.14 7.95
CA PHE A 182 23.24 -2.21 7.63
C PHE A 182 23.62 -1.32 6.44
N ARG A 183 22.90 -1.43 5.32
CA ARG A 183 23.22 -0.71 4.07
C ARG A 183 22.99 0.79 4.20
N LEU A 184 21.98 1.22 4.95
CA LEU A 184 21.71 2.64 5.22
C LEU A 184 22.49 3.19 6.43
N LYS A 185 23.01 2.32 7.30
CA LYS A 185 23.58 2.66 8.62
C LYS A 185 22.57 3.41 9.50
N VAL A 186 21.33 2.96 9.48
CA VAL A 186 20.29 3.50 10.37
C VAL A 186 20.57 3.02 11.79
N PRO A 187 20.59 3.88 12.81
CA PRO A 187 20.73 3.44 14.19
C PRO A 187 19.63 2.46 14.59
N GLN A 188 19.97 1.41 15.34
CA GLN A 188 19.01 0.39 15.78
C GLN A 188 17.78 0.99 16.48
N ALA A 189 17.96 2.03 17.29
CA ALA A 189 16.88 2.74 17.97
C ALA A 189 15.88 3.38 16.98
N GLN A 190 16.37 3.98 15.90
CA GLN A 190 15.52 4.53 14.84
C GLN A 190 14.86 3.40 14.05
N MET A 191 15.59 2.32 13.76
CA MET A 191 15.00 1.16 13.08
C MET A 191 13.82 0.60 13.85
N VAL A 192 13.86 0.49 15.18
CA VAL A 192 12.75 -0.01 16.01
C VAL A 192 11.45 0.78 15.78
N GLU A 193 11.55 2.09 15.63
CA GLU A 193 10.40 2.97 15.39
C GLU A 193 9.86 2.85 13.96
N THR A 194 10.71 2.58 12.98
CA THR A 194 10.31 2.54 11.56
C THR A 194 9.41 1.35 11.25
N GLN A 195 8.40 1.58 10.43
CA GLN A 195 7.46 0.56 9.97
C GLN A 195 7.89 0.04 8.60
N VAL A 196 9.15 -0.40 8.47
CA VAL A 196 9.72 -0.89 7.21
C VAL A 196 9.94 -2.40 7.25
N GLY A 197 9.55 -3.08 6.17
CA GLY A 197 9.75 -4.49 5.93
C GLY A 197 10.04 -4.77 4.45
N ILE A 198 10.03 -6.06 4.09
CA ILE A 198 10.31 -6.53 2.73
C ILE A 198 9.23 -7.49 2.19
N HIS A 199 8.21 -7.77 3.00
CA HIS A 199 7.13 -8.69 2.68
C HIS A 199 5.82 -7.93 2.50
N SER A 200 4.99 -8.42 1.58
CA SER A 200 3.62 -7.93 1.43
C SER A 200 2.62 -9.07 1.44
N GLU A 201 1.53 -8.81 2.15
CA GLU A 201 0.34 -9.65 2.25
C GLU A 201 -0.86 -8.97 1.59
N TRP A 202 -0.83 -7.66 1.35
CA TRP A 202 -1.97 -6.90 0.88
C TRP A 202 -1.73 -6.33 -0.52
N PHE A 203 -2.65 -6.61 -1.44
CA PHE A 203 -2.54 -6.22 -2.84
C PHE A 203 -3.83 -5.55 -3.31
N LEU A 204 -3.69 -4.42 -3.99
CA LEU A 204 -4.77 -3.79 -4.73
C LEU A 204 -4.80 -4.36 -6.15
N ALA A 205 -5.98 -4.79 -6.57
CA ALA A 205 -6.26 -5.21 -7.93
C ALA A 205 -6.99 -4.07 -8.63
N ASP A 206 -6.27 -3.30 -9.44
CA ASP A 206 -6.84 -2.23 -10.25
C ASP A 206 -7.16 -2.78 -11.63
N GLY A 207 -8.39 -2.60 -12.10
CA GLY A 207 -8.78 -3.13 -13.38
C GLY A 207 -9.92 -2.39 -14.04
N SER A 208 -10.25 -2.84 -15.23
CA SER A 208 -11.42 -2.37 -15.97
C SER A 208 -12.06 -3.51 -16.74
N VAL A 209 -13.38 -3.46 -16.86
CA VAL A 209 -14.18 -4.34 -17.70
C VAL A 209 -14.69 -3.54 -18.89
N GLN A 210 -14.50 -4.06 -20.09
CA GLN A 210 -15.07 -3.49 -21.31
C GLN A 210 -16.50 -4.01 -21.50
N ALA A 211 -17.49 -3.17 -21.28
CA ALA A 211 -18.90 -3.45 -21.54
C ALA A 211 -19.35 -2.63 -22.74
N ASP A 212 -19.61 -3.29 -23.87
CA ASP A 212 -19.91 -2.65 -25.16
C ASP A 212 -18.81 -1.65 -25.57
N THR A 213 -19.11 -0.34 -25.52
CA THR A 213 -18.15 0.74 -25.82
C THR A 213 -17.63 1.45 -24.56
N VAL A 214 -18.01 1.00 -23.37
CA VAL A 214 -17.70 1.65 -22.09
C VAL A 214 -16.71 0.81 -21.28
N SER A 215 -15.65 1.47 -20.83
CA SER A 215 -14.71 0.89 -19.86
C SER A 215 -15.18 1.21 -18.44
N VAL A 216 -15.58 0.20 -17.69
CA VAL A 216 -16.00 0.33 -16.29
C VAL A 216 -14.83 -0.04 -15.37
N PRO A 217 -14.25 0.91 -14.60
CA PRO A 217 -13.17 0.62 -13.68
C PRO A 217 -13.69 -0.20 -12.49
N PHE A 218 -12.80 -0.99 -11.90
CA PHE A 218 -13.03 -1.62 -10.62
C PHE A 218 -11.72 -1.69 -9.83
N GLN A 219 -11.86 -1.79 -8.51
CA GLN A 219 -10.75 -2.06 -7.61
C GLN A 219 -11.14 -3.18 -6.65
N ALA A 220 -10.18 -4.01 -6.26
CA ALA A 220 -10.38 -5.00 -5.20
C ALA A 220 -9.17 -5.02 -4.26
N LEU A 221 -9.41 -5.29 -2.98
CA LEU A 221 -8.33 -5.60 -2.04
C LEU A 221 -8.25 -7.11 -1.87
N ILE A 222 -7.04 -7.64 -2.03
CA ILE A 222 -6.74 -9.06 -1.91
C ILE A 222 -5.70 -9.23 -0.80
N TRP A 223 -5.98 -10.17 0.11
CA TRP A 223 -5.10 -10.54 1.21
C TRP A 223 -4.50 -11.92 0.96
N ARG A 224 -3.18 -12.01 1.01
CA ARG A 224 -2.35 -13.20 0.94
C ARG A 224 -1.76 -13.48 2.31
N GLU A 225 -2.23 -14.53 2.95
CA GLU A 225 -1.77 -14.99 4.26
C GLU A 225 -0.88 -16.23 4.10
N HIS A 226 0.34 -16.18 4.63
CA HIS A 226 1.20 -17.35 4.73
C HIS A 226 0.78 -18.21 5.93
N ARG A 227 0.66 -19.52 5.72
CA ARG A 227 0.30 -20.52 6.73
C ARG A 227 1.29 -21.67 6.69
N ASP A 228 1.32 -22.49 7.74
CA ASP A 228 2.23 -23.63 7.85
C ASP A 228 2.14 -24.60 6.66
N LEU A 229 0.92 -24.78 6.10
CA LEU A 229 0.64 -25.72 5.00
C LEU A 229 0.38 -25.02 3.65
N GLY A 230 0.87 -23.79 3.47
CA GLY A 230 0.80 -23.07 2.20
C GLY A 230 0.27 -21.65 2.32
N VAL A 231 -0.46 -21.19 1.31
CA VAL A 231 -0.87 -19.78 1.22
C VAL A 231 -2.37 -19.69 1.03
N ARG A 232 -3.02 -18.92 1.89
CA ARG A 232 -4.44 -18.57 1.74
C ARG A 232 -4.52 -17.21 1.05
N VAL A 233 -5.30 -17.13 -0.02
CA VAL A 233 -5.59 -15.86 -0.70
C VAL A 233 -7.08 -15.58 -0.64
N GLN A 234 -7.45 -14.39 -0.19
CA GLN A 234 -8.84 -13.97 -0.03
C GLN A 234 -9.06 -12.58 -0.61
N ARG A 235 -10.12 -12.44 -1.40
CA ARG A 235 -10.64 -11.13 -1.80
C ARG A 235 -11.44 -10.54 -0.66
N MET A 236 -11.01 -9.39 -0.17
CA MET A 236 -11.58 -8.71 1.01
C MET A 236 -12.76 -7.84 0.63
N TRP A 237 -12.64 -7.11 -0.48
CA TRP A 237 -13.72 -6.33 -1.06
C TRP A 237 -13.49 -6.11 -2.55
N THR A 238 -14.56 -5.69 -3.23
CA THR A 238 -14.52 -5.22 -4.62
C THR A 238 -15.43 -4.01 -4.73
N ARG A 239 -14.94 -2.98 -5.42
CA ARG A 239 -15.66 -1.76 -5.76
C ARG A 239 -15.71 -1.67 -7.28
N ILE A 240 -16.89 -1.44 -7.83
CA ILE A 240 -17.09 -1.22 -9.27
C ILE A 240 -17.50 0.23 -9.44
N GLY A 241 -16.89 0.92 -10.41
CA GLY A 241 -17.06 2.35 -10.63
C GLY A 241 -16.16 3.20 -9.75
N THR A 242 -16.28 4.52 -9.96
CA THR A 242 -15.53 5.57 -9.25
C THR A 242 -16.06 5.85 -7.86
#